data_AF-M2P4Z2-F1
#
_entry.id   AF-M2P4Z2-F1
#
_cell.length_a   1.000
_cell.length_b   1.000
_cell.length_c   1.000
_cell.angle_alpha   90.00
_cell.angle_beta   90.00
_cell.angle_gamma   90.00
#
_symmetry.space_group_name_H-M   'P 1'
#
loop_
_entity.id
_entity.type
_entity.pdbx_description
1 polymer ?
#
loop_
_entity_poly.entity_id
_entity_poly.type
_entity_poly.pdbx_seq_one_letter_code
_entity_poly.pdbx_strand_id
1 'polypeptide(L)'
;MQVVGQPARDLARHFVQRWNYMLRIKNHTRTMPFLLPPPEFKRNELADMGLTGTCELQICRSAGLWSIGTPERIEYSIQNAYLKVIQMSEHFVYIEILKLLPSFAART
;
A
#
# COMPACT_ATOMS: atom_id res chain seq x y z
N MET A 1 2.70 14.48 -1.52
CA MET A 1 1.31 14.02 -1.33
C MET A 1 1.12 13.64 0.14
N GLN A 2 0.06 14.13 0.77
CA GLN A 2 -0.34 13.76 2.13
C GLN A 2 -1.70 13.08 2.06
N VAL A 3 -1.90 12.02 2.85
CA VAL A 3 -3.15 11.25 2.91
C VAL A 3 -3.67 11.25 4.33
N VAL A 4 -4.98 11.47 4.48
CA VAL A 4 -5.69 11.44 5.77
C VAL A 4 -6.86 10.47 5.70
N GLY A 5 -7.47 10.17 6.84
CA GLY A 5 -8.65 9.32 6.91
C GLY A 5 -8.35 7.82 6.86
N GLN A 6 -9.33 7.04 6.42
CA GLN A 6 -9.23 5.58 6.35
C GLN A 6 -7.99 5.08 5.56
N PRO A 7 -7.62 5.66 4.40
CA PRO A 7 -6.44 5.19 3.67
C PRO A 7 -5.13 5.35 4.46
N ALA A 8 -5.02 6.37 5.32
CA ALA A 8 -3.87 6.52 6.21
C ALA A 8 -3.82 5.42 7.29
N ARG A 9 -4.98 4.98 7.78
CA ARG A 9 -5.08 3.83 8.69
C ARG A 9 -4.70 2.52 8.00
N ASP A 10 -5.08 2.33 6.74
CA ASP A 10 -4.69 1.17 5.95
C ASP A 10 -3.17 1.09 5.73
N LEU A 11 -2.54 2.23 5.43
CA LEU A 11 -1.07 2.33 5.37
C LEU A 11 -0.43 1.98 6.72
N ALA A 12 -0.96 2.51 7.82
CA ALA A 12 -0.47 2.21 9.16
C ALA A 12 -0.66 0.73 9.53
N ARG A 13 -1.77 0.09 9.14
CA ARG A 13 -1.95 -1.37 9.28
C ARG A 13 -0.89 -2.15 8.52
N HIS A 14 -0.59 -1.76 7.28
CA HIS A 14 0.47 -2.40 6.50
C HIS A 14 1.83 -2.27 7.20
N PHE A 15 2.15 -1.10 7.75
CA PHE A 15 3.38 -0.88 8.53
C PHE A 15 3.43 -1.80 9.76
N VAL A 16 2.37 -1.82 10.58
CA VAL A 16 2.28 -2.66 11.78
C VAL A 16 2.47 -4.13 11.46
N GLN A 17 1.81 -4.61 10.40
CA GLN A 17 1.92 -6.00 9.95
C GLN A 17 3.37 -6.35 9.59
N ARG A 18 4.05 -5.50 8.80
CA ARG A 18 5.45 -5.72 8.41
C ARG A 18 6.43 -5.60 9.57
N TRP A 19 6.21 -4.62 10.45
CA TRP A 19 7.01 -4.42 11.67
C TRP A 19 6.97 -5.66 12.55
N ASN A 20 5.77 -6.11 12.91
CA ASN A 20 5.56 -7.29 13.74
C ASN A 20 6.10 -8.56 13.07
N TYR A 21 6.03 -8.67 11.74
CA TYR A 21 6.64 -9.78 11.01
C TYR A 21 8.18 -9.75 11.12
N MET A 22 8.81 -8.59 10.91
CA MET A 22 10.26 -8.44 11.05
C MET A 22 10.74 -8.77 12.47
N LEU A 23 9.99 -8.35 13.49
CA LEU A 23 10.29 -8.68 14.88
C LEU A 23 10.33 -10.18 15.17
N ARG A 24 9.52 -10.98 14.45
CA ARG A 24 9.48 -12.44 14.60
C ARG A 24 10.64 -13.16 13.91
N ILE A 25 11.12 -12.64 12.78
CA ILE A 25 12.08 -13.34 11.92
C ILE A 25 13.55 -12.95 12.18
N LYS A 26 13.80 -11.80 12.82
CA LYS A 26 15.16 -11.31 13.10
C LYS A 26 15.48 -11.40 14.59
N ASN A 27 16.74 -11.67 14.89
CA ASN A 27 17.28 -11.51 16.24
C ASN A 27 17.59 -10.04 16.46
N HIS A 28 17.01 -9.45 17.50
CA HIS A 28 17.20 -8.05 17.85
C HIS A 28 17.99 -7.94 19.13
N THR A 29 18.96 -7.02 19.15
CA THR A 29 19.75 -6.71 20.35
C THR A 29 18.99 -5.80 21.33
N ARG A 30 17.97 -5.08 20.84
CA ARG A 30 17.12 -4.19 21.63
C ARG A 30 15.71 -4.76 21.71
N THR A 31 15.06 -4.55 22.85
CA THR A 31 13.64 -4.87 23.03
C THR A 31 12.80 -3.90 22.22
N MET A 32 12.15 -4.40 21.18
CA MET A 32 11.27 -3.62 20.31
C MET A 32 9.83 -4.06 20.57
N PRO A 33 8.90 -3.14 20.86
CA PRO A 33 7.53 -3.51 21.17
C PRO A 33 6.77 -3.97 19.91
N PHE A 34 5.88 -4.94 20.11
CA PHE A 34 4.85 -5.26 19.12
C PHE A 34 3.86 -4.10 19.02
N LEU A 35 3.49 -3.78 17.79
CA LEU A 35 2.53 -2.71 17.53
C LEU A 35 1.12 -3.29 17.36
N LEU A 36 0.13 -2.54 17.83
CA LEU A 36 -1.28 -2.85 17.60
C LEU A 36 -1.77 -2.12 16.35
N PRO A 37 -2.71 -2.70 15.58
CA PRO A 37 -3.30 -2.01 14.45
C PRO A 37 -4.00 -0.74 14.95
N PRO A 38 -3.95 0.36 14.16
CA PRO A 38 -4.66 1.57 14.53
C PRO A 38 -6.18 1.31 14.53
N PRO A 39 -6.94 2.04 15.37
CA PRO A 39 -8.40 1.95 15.36
C PRO A 39 -8.98 2.43 14.02
N GLU A 40 -10.21 1.99 13.74
CA GLU A 40 -10.95 2.45 12.57
C GLU A 40 -11.15 3.96 12.58
N PHE A 41 -11.15 4.55 11.38
CA PHE A 41 -11.30 5.98 11.22
C PHE A 41 -12.75 6.42 11.46
N LYS A 42 -12.96 7.45 12.30
CA LYS A 42 -14.29 8.06 12.49
C LYS A 42 -14.46 9.23 11.53
N ARG A 43 -15.60 9.29 10.82
CA ARG A 43 -15.87 10.35 9.83
C ARG A 43 -15.78 11.77 10.40
N ASN A 44 -16.17 11.95 11.66
CA ASN A 44 -16.13 13.25 12.32
C ASN A 44 -14.70 13.79 12.48
N GLU A 45 -13.68 12.93 12.52
CA GLU A 45 -12.27 13.35 12.62
C GLU A 45 -11.83 14.20 11.42
N LEU A 46 -12.41 14.03 10.22
CA LEU A 46 -12.06 14.89 9.06
C LEU A 46 -12.57 16.31 9.25
N ALA A 47 -13.79 16.45 9.78
CA ALA A 47 -14.41 17.74 10.02
C ALA A 47 -13.64 18.52 11.10
N ASP A 48 -13.22 17.83 12.16
CA ASP A 48 -12.42 18.41 13.24
C ASP A 48 -11.05 18.91 12.74
N MET A 49 -10.50 18.31 11.68
CA MET A 49 -9.26 18.72 11.04
C MET A 49 -9.41 19.88 10.05
N GLY A 50 -10.65 20.37 9.81
CA GLY A 50 -10.92 21.46 8.87
C GLY A 50 -10.62 21.12 7.41
N LEU A 51 -10.55 19.83 7.07
CA LEU A 51 -10.20 19.37 5.73
C LEU A 51 -11.46 19.31 4.85
N THR A 52 -11.54 20.21 3.88
CA THR A 52 -12.64 20.30 2.92
C THR A 52 -12.20 19.74 1.57
N GLY A 53 -12.67 18.55 1.22
CA GLY A 53 -12.37 17.89 -0.06
C GLY A 53 -12.58 16.39 0.03
N THR A 54 -13.16 15.80 -1.00
CA THR A 54 -13.42 14.36 -1.08
C THR A 54 -12.67 13.77 -2.27
N CYS A 55 -11.89 12.73 -2.01
CA CYS A 55 -11.25 11.92 -3.03
C CYS A 55 -11.42 10.45 -2.63
N GLU A 56 -11.87 9.62 -3.56
CA GLU A 56 -11.91 8.18 -3.36
C GLU A 56 -10.51 7.62 -3.56
N LEU A 57 -9.98 6.98 -2.53
CA LEU A 57 -8.62 6.45 -2.54
C LEU A 57 -8.62 5.00 -2.06
N GLN A 58 -7.94 4.15 -2.82
CA GLN A 58 -7.66 2.78 -2.45
C GLN A 58 -6.14 2.58 -2.34
N ILE A 59 -5.68 2.06 -1.20
CA ILE A 59 -4.28 1.71 -1.02
C ILE A 59 -3.98 0.40 -1.75
N CYS A 60 -2.96 0.43 -2.60
CA CYS A 60 -2.42 -0.73 -3.28
C CYS A 60 -1.00 -1.03 -2.78
N ARG A 61 -0.63 -2.30 -2.80
CA ARG A 61 0.71 -2.79 -2.42
C ARG A 61 1.17 -3.96 -3.28
N SER A 62 2.48 -4.19 -3.26
CA SER A 62 3.14 -5.41 -3.73
C SER A 62 3.77 -6.10 -2.52
N ALA A 63 3.28 -7.28 -2.16
CA ALA A 63 3.71 -7.97 -0.95
C ALA A 63 3.63 -9.50 -1.11
N GLY A 64 4.42 -10.25 -0.35
CA GLY A 64 4.46 -11.70 -0.41
C GLY A 64 5.14 -12.32 0.81
N LEU A 65 5.38 -13.63 0.77
CA LEU A 65 5.93 -14.41 1.87
C LEU A 65 7.19 -13.78 2.50
N TRP A 66 8.19 -13.43 1.69
CA TRP A 66 9.46 -12.92 2.20
C TRP A 66 9.36 -11.50 2.79
N SER A 67 8.35 -10.72 2.41
CA SER A 67 8.25 -9.30 2.81
C SER A 67 7.36 -9.08 4.03
N ILE A 68 6.22 -9.78 4.09
CA ILE A 68 5.21 -9.57 5.15
C ILE A 68 4.60 -10.86 5.69
N GLY A 69 5.12 -12.02 5.29
CA GLY A 69 4.69 -13.31 5.82
C GLY A 69 3.30 -13.73 5.37
N THR A 70 2.94 -13.49 4.10
CA THR A 70 1.70 -14.01 3.49
C THR A 70 2.01 -15.28 2.67
N PRO A 71 2.01 -16.48 3.29
CA PRO A 71 2.37 -17.73 2.60
C PRO A 71 1.33 -18.16 1.57
N GLU A 72 0.05 -17.94 1.84
CA GLU A 72 -1.06 -18.42 1.00
C GLU A 72 -1.36 -17.49 -0.18
N ARG A 73 -0.93 -16.22 -0.10
CA ARG A 73 -1.30 -15.21 -1.09
C ARG A 73 -0.20 -14.19 -1.31
N ILE A 74 0.17 -14.03 -2.58
CA ILE A 74 1.01 -12.93 -3.06
C ILE A 74 0.07 -11.80 -3.51
N GLU A 75 0.39 -10.58 -3.11
CA GLU A 75 -0.33 -9.38 -3.50
C GLU A 75 0.43 -8.60 -4.56
N TYR A 76 -0.26 -8.31 -5.66
CA TYR A 76 0.23 -7.54 -6.81
C TYR A 76 -0.82 -6.50 -7.23
N SER A 77 -1.48 -5.91 -6.23
CA SER A 77 -2.59 -4.95 -6.44
C SER A 77 -2.15 -3.67 -7.17
N ILE A 78 -0.89 -3.24 -7.00
CA ILE A 78 -0.32 -2.12 -7.78
C ILE A 78 -0.32 -2.46 -9.27
N GLN A 79 0.21 -3.63 -9.65
CA GLN A 79 0.24 -4.07 -11.05
C GLN A 79 -1.18 -4.14 -11.63
N ASN A 80 -2.12 -4.75 -10.89
CA ASN A 80 -3.51 -4.84 -11.34
C ASN A 80 -4.16 -3.47 -11.51
N ALA A 81 -3.88 -2.51 -10.62
CA ALA A 81 -4.40 -1.15 -10.73
C ALA A 81 -3.84 -0.44 -11.98
N TYR A 82 -2.53 -0.55 -12.24
CA TYR A 82 -1.93 -0.01 -13.46
C TYR A 82 -2.55 -0.61 -14.73
N LEU A 83 -2.69 -1.94 -14.80
CA LEU A 83 -3.29 -2.61 -15.95
C LEU A 83 -4.73 -2.12 -16.18
N LYS A 84 -5.53 -2.01 -15.12
CA LYS A 84 -6.92 -1.53 -15.22
C LYS A 84 -6.99 -0.08 -15.68
N VAL A 85 -6.17 0.82 -15.12
CA VAL A 85 -6.17 2.24 -15.50
C VAL A 85 -5.82 2.40 -16.98
N ILE A 86 -4.84 1.65 -17.48
CA ILE A 86 -4.45 1.68 -18.90
C ILE A 86 -5.56 1.08 -19.78
N GLN A 87 -6.18 -0.02 -19.36
CA GLN A 87 -7.24 -0.67 -20.13
C GLN A 87 -8.52 0.18 -20.21
N MET A 88 -8.82 0.95 -19.16
CA MET A 88 -10.05 1.73 -19.04
C MET A 88 -9.90 3.19 -19.47
N SER A 89 -8.69 3.66 -19.80
CA SER A 89 -8.48 5.05 -20.22
C SER A 89 -8.99 5.29 -21.65
N GLU A 90 -9.79 6.34 -21.85
CA GLU A 90 -10.40 6.64 -23.15
C GLU A 90 -9.62 7.66 -23.99
N HIS A 91 -8.77 8.48 -23.34
CA HIS A 91 -8.16 9.65 -24.00
C HIS A 91 -6.64 9.58 -24.02
N PHE A 92 -6.00 9.64 -22.86
CA PHE A 92 -4.55 9.58 -22.76
C PHE A 92 -4.12 9.01 -21.40
N VAL A 93 -2.91 8.46 -21.34
CA VAL A 93 -2.27 8.02 -20.11
C VAL A 93 -0.93 8.74 -19.99
N TYR A 94 -0.77 9.53 -18.93
CA TYR A 94 0.51 10.14 -18.57
C TYR A 94 1.23 9.26 -17.55
N ILE A 95 2.50 8.93 -17.82
CA ILE A 95 3.32 8.08 -16.96
C ILE A 95 4.62 8.80 -16.64
N GLU A 96 4.84 9.07 -15.36
CA GLU A 96 6.11 9.54 -14.82
C GLU A 96 6.67 8.47 -13.88
N ILE A 97 7.80 7.86 -14.26
CA ILE A 97 8.44 6.80 -13.49
C ILE A 97 9.96 6.93 -13.55
N LEU A 98 10.63 6.48 -12.48
CA LEU A 98 12.09 6.48 -12.41
C LEU A 98 12.74 5.49 -13.38
N LYS A 99 12.13 4.31 -13.59
CA LYS A 99 12.65 3.25 -14.45
C LYS A 99 11.52 2.63 -15.26
N LEU A 100 11.66 2.64 -16.59
CA LEU A 100 10.82 1.88 -17.50
C LEU A 100 11.59 0.65 -17.98
N LEU A 101 11.15 -0.54 -17.58
CA LEU A 101 11.61 -1.79 -18.16
C LEU A 101 10.56 -2.25 -19.17
N PRO A 102 10.81 -2.11 -20.48
CA PRO A 102 9.87 -2.60 -21.48
C PRO A 102 9.76 -4.12 -21.39
N SER A 103 8.56 -4.65 -21.67
CA SER A 103 8.35 -6.09 -21.85
C SER A 103 9.02 -6.55 -23.16
N PHE A 104 10.35 -6.62 -23.18
CA PHE A 104 11.15 -7.15 -24.29
C PHE A 104 12.09 -8.24 -23.75
N ALA A 105 11.53 -9.44 -23.57
CA ALA A 105 12.24 -10.72 -23.59
C ALA A 105 11.23 -11.86 -23.34
N ALA A 106 10.70 -12.46 -24.43
CA ALA A 106 10.12 -13.81 -24.54
C ALA A 106 8.97 -13.83 -25.58
N ARG A 107 9.31 -13.58 -26.84
CA ARG A 107 8.63 -14.20 -27.99
C ARG A 107 9.72 -14.67 -28.94
N THR A 108 10.19 -15.88 -28.69
CA THR A 108 10.83 -16.79 -29.64
C THR A 108 10.16 -18.14 -29.45
#